data_AF-A0AAW2DER9-F1
#
_entry.id   AF-A0AAW2DER9-F1
#
_cell.length_a   1.000
_cell.length_b   1.000
_cell.length_c   1.000
_cell.angle_alpha   90.00
_cell.angle_beta   90.00
_cell.angle_gamma   90.00
#
_symmetry.space_group_name_H-M   'P 1'
#
loop_
_entity.id
_entity.type
_entity.pdbx_description
1 polymer ?
#
loop_
_entity_poly.entity_id
_entity_poly.type
_entity_poly.pdbx_seq_one_letter_code
_entity_poly.pdbx_strand_id
1 'polypeptide(L)'
;MTNQVIDGEWKVTHFNSNHNHELAKSKEVPFLRSNRTITDAKLGVIKTFKEDYIRTISAYSYLAEEAGGFGNVGFIKRDCYNVVNKQKLINIEAEDAQSLVNHFKQKQVEDPMFFYVIQVDDENRMTNLFWRDGLTLG
;
A
#
# COMPACT_ATOMS: atom_id res chain seq x y z
N MET A 1 5.25 -27.16 2.85
CA MET A 1 6.42 -27.44 3.71
C MET A 1 5.91 -27.67 5.11
N THR A 2 6.41 -28.68 5.81
CA THR A 2 6.13 -28.88 7.25
C THR A 2 7.43 -28.81 8.04
N ASN A 3 7.37 -28.11 9.17
CA ASN A 3 8.49 -27.92 10.07
C ASN A 3 8.16 -28.62 11.40
N GLN A 4 9.16 -29.23 12.02
CA GLN A 4 9.05 -29.85 13.34
C GLN A 4 10.27 -29.46 14.18
N VAL A 5 10.08 -29.38 15.50
CA VAL A 5 11.20 -29.20 16.44
C VAL A 5 11.75 -30.58 16.79
N ILE A 6 13.00 -30.83 16.41
CA ILE A 6 13.73 -32.08 16.67
C ILE A 6 15.02 -31.70 17.38
N ASP A 7 15.25 -32.25 18.57
CA ASP A 7 16.39 -31.93 19.44
C ASP A 7 16.52 -30.44 19.79
N GLY A 8 15.38 -29.73 19.89
CA GLY A 8 15.34 -28.30 20.17
C GLY A 8 15.56 -27.39 18.95
N GLU A 9 15.77 -27.96 17.76
CA GLU A 9 15.99 -27.22 16.52
C GLU A 9 14.80 -27.36 15.56
N TRP A 10 14.46 -26.27 14.86
CA TRP A 10 13.47 -26.30 13.77
C TRP A 10 14.07 -26.99 12.54
N LYS A 11 13.54 -28.17 12.20
CA LYS A 11 13.94 -28.92 11.00
C LYS A 11 12.79 -29.00 10.00
N VAL A 12 13.11 -28.79 8.73
CA VAL A 12 12.20 -29.05 7.60
C VAL A 12 12.10 -30.57 7.44
N THR A 13 10.91 -31.12 7.60
CA THR A 13 10.69 -32.58 7.55
C THR A 13 10.08 -33.04 6.24
N HIS A 14 9.39 -32.14 5.53
CA HIS A 14 8.81 -32.43 4.23
C HIS A 14 8.75 -31.18 3.35
N PHE A 15 9.21 -31.34 2.11
CA PHE A 15 9.16 -30.33 1.06
C PHE A 15 8.57 -30.97 -0.20
N ASN A 16 7.50 -30.36 -0.74
CA ASN A 16 6.92 -30.74 -2.01
C ASN A 16 7.18 -29.59 -3.00
N SER A 17 7.95 -29.87 -4.04
CA SER A 17 8.31 -28.93 -5.08
C SER A 17 7.34 -28.91 -6.27
N ASN A 18 6.32 -29.77 -6.28
CA ASN A 18 5.37 -29.83 -7.37
C ASN A 18 4.34 -28.71 -7.23
N HIS A 19 4.24 -27.89 -8.27
CA HIS A 19 3.25 -26.82 -8.38
C HIS A 19 2.16 -27.22 -9.38
N ASN A 20 0.94 -26.76 -9.16
CA ASN A 20 -0.19 -26.93 -10.08
C ASN A 20 -0.33 -25.76 -11.07
N HIS A 21 0.65 -24.86 -11.11
CA HIS A 21 0.71 -23.69 -11.98
C HIS A 21 2.18 -23.32 -12.28
N GLU A 22 2.41 -22.49 -13.30
CA GLU A 22 3.74 -21.93 -13.58
C GLU A 22 4.19 -21.00 -12.45
N LEU A 23 5.49 -21.01 -12.14
CA LEU A 23 6.07 -20.05 -11.21
C LEU A 23 6.09 -18.64 -11.83
N ALA A 24 5.99 -17.63 -10.97
CA ALA A 24 6.06 -16.23 -11.41
C ALA A 24 7.39 -15.95 -12.12
N LYS A 25 7.31 -15.30 -13.28
CA LYS A 25 8.47 -14.86 -14.06
C LYS A 25 9.13 -13.68 -13.36
N SER A 26 10.42 -13.44 -13.59
CA SER A 26 11.13 -12.31 -12.96
C SER A 26 10.45 -10.95 -13.16
N LYS A 27 9.75 -10.75 -14.28
CA LYS A 27 8.97 -9.53 -14.55
C LYS A 27 7.67 -9.42 -13.73
N GLU A 28 7.16 -10.53 -13.20
CA GLU A 28 5.92 -10.62 -12.41
C GLU A 28 6.22 -10.53 -10.90
N VAL A 29 7.43 -10.89 -10.49
CA VAL A 29 7.92 -10.83 -9.09
C VAL A 29 7.62 -9.48 -8.42
N PRO A 30 7.84 -8.31 -9.04
CA PRO A 30 7.55 -7.02 -8.41
C PRO A 30 6.07 -6.79 -8.12
N PHE A 31 5.14 -7.53 -8.74
CA PHE A 31 3.70 -7.40 -8.54
C PHE A 31 3.16 -8.34 -7.45
N LEU A 32 3.95 -9.34 -7.03
CA LEU A 32 3.58 -10.25 -5.94
C LEU A 32 3.55 -9.49 -4.62
N ARG A 33 2.40 -9.48 -3.93
CA ARG A 33 2.23 -8.75 -2.67
C ARG A 33 3.25 -9.15 -1.59
N SER A 34 3.63 -10.43 -1.52
CA SER A 34 4.65 -10.93 -0.58
C SER A 34 6.04 -10.34 -0.82
N ASN A 35 6.29 -9.81 -2.02
CA ASN A 35 7.59 -9.30 -2.44
C ASN A 35 7.61 -7.76 -2.49
N ARG A 36 6.51 -7.11 -2.10
CA ARG A 36 6.37 -5.65 -2.08
C ARG A 36 6.47 -5.13 -0.66
N THR A 37 7.55 -4.42 -0.37
CA THR A 37 7.81 -3.84 0.96
C THR A 37 8.40 -2.44 0.81
N ILE A 38 7.76 -1.46 1.46
CA ILE A 38 8.32 -0.12 1.65
C ILE A 38 8.96 -0.10 3.03
N THR A 39 10.30 0.03 3.08
CA THR A 39 11.04 0.15 4.34
C THR A 39 10.84 1.53 4.95
N ASP A 40 11.10 1.68 6.24
CA ASP A 40 10.95 2.98 6.94
C ASP A 40 11.82 4.08 6.33
N ALA A 41 13.04 3.74 5.87
CA ALA A 41 13.90 4.67 5.17
C ALA A 41 13.26 5.19 3.86
N LYS A 42 12.71 4.29 3.03
CA LYS A 42 12.03 4.65 1.78
C LYS A 42 10.73 5.42 2.06
N LEU A 43 10.02 5.04 3.13
CA LEU A 43 8.85 5.77 3.61
C LEU A 43 9.20 7.20 3.99
N GLY A 44 10.32 7.42 4.68
CA GLY A 44 10.84 8.74 5.02
C GLY A 44 11.05 9.62 3.78
N VAL A 45 11.73 9.09 2.76
CA VAL A 45 11.93 9.80 1.48
C VAL A 45 10.61 10.20 0.82
N ILE A 46 9.63 9.28 0.78
CA ILE A 46 8.31 9.56 0.18
C ILE A 46 7.61 10.69 0.94
N LYS A 47 7.70 10.70 2.27
CA LYS A 47 7.10 11.75 3.11
C LYS A 47 7.79 13.09 2.89
N THR A 48 9.11 13.16 2.93
CA THR A 48 9.87 14.40 2.70
C THR A 48 9.53 15.01 1.33
N PHE A 49 9.54 14.21 0.26
CA PHE A 49 9.14 14.69 -1.06
C PHE A 49 7.72 15.27 -1.04
N LYS A 50 6.80 14.63 -0.31
CA LYS A 50 5.42 15.11 -0.25
C LYS A 50 5.29 16.41 0.55
N GLU A 51 6.02 16.54 1.65
CA GLU A 51 6.10 17.75 2.49
C GLU A 51 6.69 18.93 1.70
N ASP A 52 7.67 18.65 0.83
CA ASP A 52 8.27 19.62 -0.09
C ASP A 52 7.42 19.88 -1.35
N TYR A 53 6.16 19.43 -1.36
CA TYR A 53 5.22 19.56 -2.48
C TYR A 53 5.70 18.94 -3.79
N ILE A 54 6.69 18.06 -3.73
CA ILE A 54 7.19 17.32 -4.88
C ILE A 54 6.19 16.20 -5.22
N ARG A 55 6.02 15.97 -6.52
CA ARG A 55 5.07 14.95 -7.01
C ARG A 55 5.49 13.56 -6.53
N THR A 56 4.52 12.74 -6.12
CA THR A 56 4.73 11.35 -5.68
C THR A 56 5.46 10.50 -6.72
N ILE A 57 5.24 10.77 -8.01
CA ILE A 57 5.97 10.11 -9.10
C ILE A 57 7.47 10.38 -9.05
N SER A 58 7.88 11.59 -8.64
CA SER A 58 9.30 11.95 -8.51
C SER A 58 9.95 11.20 -7.36
N ALA A 59 9.26 11.03 -6.22
CA ALA A 59 9.75 10.20 -5.12
C ALA A 59 9.93 8.74 -5.55
N TYR A 60 8.98 8.20 -6.32
CA TYR A 60 9.08 6.84 -6.88
C TYR A 60 10.25 6.71 -7.86
N SER A 61 10.42 7.66 -8.78
CA SER A 61 11.53 7.66 -9.74
C SER A 61 12.89 7.77 -9.04
N TYR A 62 13.01 8.66 -8.06
CA TYR A 62 14.23 8.81 -7.26
C TYR A 62 14.59 7.52 -6.52
N LEU A 63 13.64 6.90 -5.81
CA LEU A 63 13.88 5.64 -5.11
C LEU A 63 14.22 4.49 -6.06
N ALA A 64 13.65 4.49 -7.26
CA ALA A 64 13.99 3.52 -8.28
C ALA A 64 15.41 3.73 -8.80
N GLU A 65 15.84 4.97 -9.01
CA GLU A 65 17.21 5.32 -9.41
C GLU A 65 18.23 4.87 -8.36
N GLU A 66 17.99 5.19 -7.09
CA GLU A 66 18.83 4.75 -5.95
C GLU A 66 18.92 3.21 -5.84
N ALA A 67 17.87 2.50 -6.22
CA ALA A 67 17.84 1.03 -6.23
C ALA A 67 18.44 0.40 -7.51
N GLY A 68 18.88 1.20 -8.47
CA GLY A 68 19.38 0.71 -9.77
C GLY A 68 18.27 0.23 -10.72
N GLY A 69 17.04 0.72 -10.54
CA GLY A 69 15.91 0.52 -11.45
C GLY A 69 14.59 0.18 -10.76
N PHE A 70 13.49 0.33 -11.49
CA PHE A 70 12.13 0.06 -10.99
C PHE A 70 11.90 -1.39 -10.55
N GLY A 71 12.61 -2.36 -11.13
CA GLY A 71 12.52 -3.77 -10.73
C GLY A 71 13.16 -4.06 -9.37
N ASN A 72 14.10 -3.20 -8.93
CA ASN A 72 14.89 -3.39 -7.71
C ASN A 72 14.37 -2.56 -6.53
N VAL A 73 13.45 -1.62 -6.79
CA VAL A 73 12.94 -0.70 -5.77
C VAL A 73 12.12 -1.42 -4.68
N GLY A 74 11.59 -2.60 -4.97
CA GLY A 74 10.92 -3.48 -4.00
C GLY A 74 9.46 -3.11 -3.73
N PHE A 75 8.86 -2.23 -4.52
CA PHE A 75 7.42 -1.91 -4.50
C PHE A 75 7.01 -1.30 -5.84
N ILE A 76 5.71 -1.22 -6.13
CA ILE A 76 5.24 -0.61 -7.38
C ILE A 76 4.82 0.84 -7.17
N LYS A 77 4.75 1.62 -8.25
CA LYS A 77 4.25 3.01 -8.25
C LYS A 77 3.00 3.17 -7.38
N ARG A 78 2.02 2.28 -7.49
CA ARG A 78 0.77 2.32 -6.72
C ARG A 78 0.99 2.31 -5.20
N ASP A 79 1.97 1.57 -4.70
CA ASP A 79 2.25 1.51 -3.27
C ASP A 79 2.77 2.87 -2.75
N CYS A 80 3.54 3.60 -3.57
CA CYS A 80 3.95 4.97 -3.27
C CYS A 80 2.75 5.91 -3.10
N TYR A 81 1.79 5.83 -4.04
CA TYR A 81 0.56 6.63 -3.96
C TYR A 81 -0.30 6.23 -2.76
N ASN A 82 -0.37 4.94 -2.43
CA ASN A 82 -1.09 4.47 -1.25
C ASN A 82 -0.51 5.06 0.04
N VAL A 83 0.82 5.17 0.15
CA VAL A 83 1.49 5.82 1.29
C VAL A 83 1.08 7.28 1.40
N VAL A 84 1.18 8.04 0.31
CA VAL A 84 0.83 9.48 0.30
C VAL A 84 -0.65 9.69 0.60
N ASN A 85 -1.53 8.87 0.04
CA ASN A 85 -2.96 8.93 0.31
C ASN A 85 -3.26 8.61 1.77
N LYS A 86 -2.64 7.57 2.34
CA LYS A 86 -2.81 7.23 3.76
C LYS A 86 -2.37 8.38 4.66
N GLN A 87 -1.22 9.01 4.36
CA GLN A 87 -0.75 10.16 5.12
C GLN A 87 -1.72 11.35 5.02
N LYS A 88 -2.27 11.61 3.82
CA LYS A 88 -3.29 12.64 3.62
C LYS A 88 -4.53 12.38 4.48
N LEU A 89 -5.00 11.13 4.54
CA LEU A 89 -6.17 10.77 5.35
C LEU A 89 -5.90 10.94 6.85
N ILE A 90 -4.74 10.50 7.33
CA ILE A 90 -4.32 10.69 8.73
C ILE A 90 -4.32 12.18 9.09
N ASN A 91 -3.80 13.04 8.19
CA ASN A 91 -3.79 14.48 8.44
C ASN A 91 -5.21 15.07 8.48
N ILE A 92 -6.12 14.62 7.61
CA ILE A 92 -7.52 15.07 7.63
C ILE A 92 -8.25 14.59 8.89
N GLU A 93 -8.04 13.34 9.31
CA GLU A 93 -8.58 12.80 10.57
C GLU A 93 -8.08 13.56 11.80
N ALA A 94 -6.82 14.03 11.78
CA ALA A 94 -6.25 14.85 12.84
C ALA A 94 -6.83 16.27 12.90
N GLU A 95 -7.37 16.78 11.79
CA GLU A 95 -8.04 18.08 11.74
C GLU A 95 -9.51 17.99 12.18
N ASP A 96 -10.34 17.25 11.43
CA ASP A 96 -11.77 17.07 11.70
C ASP A 96 -12.37 15.90 10.88
N ALA A 97 -13.15 15.04 11.54
CA ALA A 97 -13.90 13.95 10.91
C ALA A 97 -14.87 14.45 9.82
N GLN A 98 -15.43 15.66 9.96
CA GLN A 98 -16.30 16.24 8.94
C GLN A 98 -15.54 16.61 7.65
N SER A 99 -14.28 17.04 7.77
CA SER A 99 -13.40 17.30 6.62
C SER A 99 -13.12 16.01 5.83
N LEU A 100 -13.00 14.87 6.51
CA LEU A 100 -12.84 13.57 5.88
C LEU A 100 -14.07 13.15 5.07
N VAL A 101 -15.26 13.33 5.65
CA VAL A 101 -16.54 13.07 4.98
C VAL A 101 -16.64 13.93 3.72
N ASN A 102 -16.30 15.21 3.81
CA ASN A 102 -16.35 16.14 2.68
C ASN A 102 -15.35 15.72 1.57
N HIS A 103 -14.15 15.28 1.96
CA HIS A 103 -13.16 14.78 1.01
C HIS A 103 -13.67 13.55 0.24
N PHE A 104 -14.29 12.59 0.93
CA PHE A 104 -14.81 11.38 0.29
C PHE A 104 -16.05 11.64 -0.58
N LYS A 105 -16.93 12.56 -0.18
CA LYS A 105 -17.99 13.07 -1.05
C LYS A 105 -17.43 13.65 -2.35
N GLN A 106 -16.43 14.52 -2.26
CA GLN A 106 -15.79 15.12 -3.43
C GLN A 106 -15.11 14.05 -4.30
N LYS A 107 -14.40 13.09 -3.70
CA LYS A 107 -13.73 12.02 -4.43
C LYS A 107 -14.71 11.11 -5.18
N GLN A 108 -15.90 10.86 -4.62
CA GLN A 108 -16.96 10.11 -5.31
C GLN A 108 -17.57 10.87 -6.49
N VAL A 109 -17.59 12.21 -6.43
CA VAL A 109 -17.98 13.04 -7.58
C VAL A 109 -16.93 12.98 -8.68
N GLU A 110 -15.65 13.02 -8.32
CA GLU A 110 -14.52 12.95 -9.28
C GLU A 110 -14.34 11.56 -9.91
N ASP A 111 -14.57 10.50 -9.12
CA ASP A 111 -14.48 9.10 -9.53
C ASP A 111 -15.77 8.37 -9.11
N PRO A 112 -16.75 8.23 -10.01
CA PRO A 112 -18.00 7.53 -9.71
C PRO A 112 -17.82 6.06 -9.30
N MET A 113 -16.65 5.46 -9.58
CA MET A 113 -16.32 4.09 -9.16
C MET A 113 -15.69 4.03 -7.76
N PHE A 114 -15.37 5.18 -7.16
CA PHE A 114 -14.97 5.30 -5.76
C PHE A 114 -16.16 4.99 -4.85
N PHE A 115 -15.91 4.19 -3.83
CA PHE A 115 -16.90 3.82 -2.84
C PHE A 115 -16.35 4.04 -1.44
N TYR A 116 -17.19 4.54 -0.53
CA TYR A 116 -16.87 4.63 0.88
C TYR A 116 -18.13 4.45 1.74
N VAL A 117 -17.93 4.01 2.97
CA VAL A 117 -18.97 3.91 3.99
C VAL A 117 -18.39 4.32 5.33
N ILE A 118 -19.21 5.02 6.12
CA ILE A 118 -18.87 5.56 7.43
C ILE A 118 -19.87 4.98 8.42
N GLN A 119 -19.37 4.41 9.50
CA GLN A 119 -20.18 4.04 10.66
C GLN A 119 -20.03 5.11 11.72
N VAL A 120 -21.16 5.53 12.30
CA VAL A 120 -21.22 6.44 13.45
C VAL A 120 -21.83 5.73 14.66
N ASP A 121 -21.52 6.20 15.86
CA ASP A 121 -22.22 5.79 17.08
C ASP A 121 -23.51 6.60 17.30
N ASP A 122 -24.19 6.33 18.42
CA ASP A 122 -25.43 7.01 18.82
C ASP A 122 -25.24 8.52 19.08
N GLU A 123 -23.99 8.97 19.24
CA GLU A 123 -23.60 10.38 19.43
C GLU A 123 -23.14 11.03 18.11
N ASN A 124 -23.36 10.38 16.97
CA ASN A 124 -22.90 10.79 15.63
C ASN A 124 -21.37 10.93 15.47
N ARG A 125 -20.60 10.24 16.30
CA ARG A 125 -19.13 10.21 16.17
C ARG A 125 -18.71 9.10 15.24
N MET A 126 -17.76 9.37 14.34
CA MET A 126 -17.21 8.37 13.44
C MET A 126 -16.52 7.26 14.25
N THR A 127 -16.91 6.01 14.02
CA THR A 127 -16.32 4.83 14.67
C THR A 127 -15.54 3.96 13.70
N ASN A 128 -16.01 3.81 12.46
CA ASN A 128 -15.35 3.02 11.43
C ASN A 128 -15.46 3.71 10.06
N LEU A 129 -14.42 3.52 9.25
CA LEU A 129 -14.32 4.01 7.88
C LEU A 129 -13.84 2.91 6.96
N PHE A 130 -14.56 2.67 5.87
CA PHE A 130 -14.13 1.77 4.81
C PHE A 130 -14.23 2.49 3.46
N TRP A 131 -13.25 2.25 2.57
CA TRP A 131 -13.27 2.77 1.21
C TRP A 131 -12.62 1.83 0.21
N ARG A 132 -12.97 2.03 -1.05
CA ARG A 132 -12.37 1.39 -2.22
C ARG A 132 -12.14 2.44 -3.30
N ASP A 133 -10.94 2.47 -3.86
CA ASP A 133 -10.68 3.27 -5.06
C ASP A 133 -11.48 2.74 -6.27
N GLY A 134 -11.79 3.64 -7.22
CA GLY A 134 -12.34 3.24 -8.50
C GLY A 134 -11.32 2.52 -9.38
N LEU A 135 -11.83 1.85 -10.42
CA LEU A 135 -10.97 1.22 -11.42
C LEU A 135 -10.33 2.31 -12.26
N THR A 136 -9.03 2.56 -12.06
CA THR A 136 -8.22 3.26 -13.05
C THR A 136 -7.84 2.24 -14.12
N LEU A 137 -8.33 2.41 -15.35
CA LEU A 137 -7.75 1.75 -16.52
C LEU A 137 -6.31 2.25 -16.62
N GLY A 138 -5.36 1.39 -16.22
CA GLY A 138 -3.93 1.67 -16.19
C GLY A 138 -3.26 1.44 -17.53
#